data_AF-A0A1F9CEN8-F1
#
_entry.id   AF-A0A1F9CEN8-F1
#
_cell.length_a   1.000
_cell.length_b   1.000
_cell.length_c   1.000
_cell.angle_alpha   90.00
_cell.angle_beta   90.00
_cell.angle_gamma   90.00
#
_symmetry.space_group_name_H-M   'P 1'
#
loop_
_entity.id
_entity.type
_entity.pdbx_description
1 polymer ?
#
loop_
_entity_poly.entity_id
_entity_poly.type
_entity_poly.pdbx_seq_one_letter_code
_entity_poly.pdbx_strand_id
1 'polypeptide(L)'
;MSDVATQINEQIEFLHLCRSTFPHLSDKLVGKKRFPTAPYYRQKGTKIFFDFSSPLTQEFIDKFNDLGHWINQNFILRLFSVMESNGLISETICIRTDIAGHEELDILRRLRQKFSHGSGRYDPADPEKKKLYDRIVSHFNLDPNDYAEEEGKYPIPIDRVLIPLSEACRRYALAAQGAA
;
A
#
# COMPACT_ATOMS: atom_id res chain seq x y z
N MET A 1 6.31 20.23 16.39
CA MET A 1 6.33 19.28 15.26
C MET A 1 5.55 18.05 15.69
N SER A 2 4.65 17.54 14.84
CA SER A 2 3.94 16.28 15.14
C SER A 2 4.96 15.15 15.18
N ASP A 3 4.88 14.28 16.20
CA ASP A 3 5.76 13.11 16.30
C ASP A 3 5.59 12.19 15.06
N VAL A 4 6.66 11.48 14.68
CA VAL A 4 6.70 10.61 13.51
C VAL A 4 5.60 9.53 13.56
N ALA A 5 5.28 9.01 14.75
CA ALA A 5 4.21 8.03 14.89
C ALA A 5 2.83 8.63 14.56
N THR A 6 2.59 9.87 14.93
CA THR A 6 1.35 10.59 14.59
C THR A 6 1.27 10.82 13.08
N GLN A 7 2.36 11.24 12.43
CA GLN A 7 2.38 11.43 10.97
C GLN A 7 2.11 10.13 10.20
N ILE A 8 2.64 8.99 10.68
CA ILE A 8 2.35 7.67 10.11
C ILE A 8 0.87 7.31 10.27
N ASN A 9 0.30 7.53 11.45
CA ASN A 9 -1.12 7.26 11.70
C ASN A 9 -2.02 8.10 10.78
N GLU A 10 -1.71 9.39 10.59
CA GLU A 10 -2.42 10.26 9.65
C GLU A 10 -2.39 9.69 8.22
N GLN A 11 -1.26 9.14 7.76
CA GLN A 11 -1.20 8.52 6.43
C GLN A 11 -2.12 7.29 6.34
N ILE A 12 -2.18 6.46 7.40
CA ILE A 12 -3.07 5.28 7.45
C ILE A 12 -4.54 5.71 7.40
N GLU A 13 -4.90 6.76 8.13
CA GLU A 13 -6.26 7.33 8.09
C GLU A 13 -6.61 7.83 6.68
N PHE A 14 -5.72 8.56 6.02
CA PHE A 14 -5.92 9.01 4.65
C PHE A 14 -6.06 7.84 3.67
N LEU A 15 -5.22 6.82 3.79
CA LEU A 15 -5.36 5.60 2.98
C LEU A 15 -6.74 4.98 3.17
N HIS A 16 -7.22 4.84 4.41
CA HIS A 16 -8.54 4.28 4.67
C HIS A 16 -9.68 5.11 4.06
N LEU A 17 -9.64 6.43 4.21
CA LEU A 17 -10.65 7.32 3.63
C LEU A 17 -10.63 7.27 2.10
N CYS A 18 -9.46 7.34 1.48
CA CYS A 18 -9.33 7.21 0.03
C CYS A 18 -9.87 5.86 -0.44
N ARG A 19 -9.44 4.76 0.16
CA ARG A 19 -9.84 3.40 -0.26
C ARG A 19 -11.29 3.07 0.05
N SER A 20 -11.93 3.77 1.00
CA SER A 20 -13.37 3.68 1.22
C SER A 20 -14.20 4.27 0.06
N THR A 21 -13.62 5.26 -0.63
CA THR A 21 -14.19 5.95 -1.81
C THR A 21 -13.77 5.27 -3.11
N PHE A 22 -12.64 4.58 -3.10
CA PHE A 22 -12.15 3.80 -4.24
C PHE A 22 -12.02 2.31 -3.88
N PRO A 23 -13.04 1.61 -3.38
CA PRO A 23 -12.86 0.22 -2.94
C PRO A 23 -12.44 -0.69 -4.09
N HIS A 24 -11.85 -1.85 -3.76
CA HIS A 24 -11.72 -2.91 -4.75
C HIS A 24 -13.12 -3.40 -5.17
N LEU A 25 -13.36 -3.47 -6.47
CA LEU A 25 -14.60 -3.92 -7.07
C LEU A 25 -14.44 -5.33 -7.59
N SER A 26 -15.35 -6.22 -7.20
CA SER A 26 -15.43 -7.59 -7.73
C SER A 26 -16.22 -7.61 -9.04
N ASP A 27 -15.85 -8.51 -9.95
CA ASP A 27 -16.54 -8.78 -11.22
C ASP A 27 -18.03 -9.08 -11.06
N LYS A 28 -18.46 -9.52 -9.87
CA LYS A 28 -19.89 -9.71 -9.54
C LYS A 28 -20.71 -8.41 -9.60
N LEU A 29 -20.05 -7.25 -9.67
CA LEU A 29 -20.68 -5.95 -9.83
C LEU A 29 -20.94 -5.57 -11.29
N VAL A 30 -20.48 -6.34 -12.27
CA VAL A 30 -20.82 -6.12 -13.68
C VAL A 30 -22.35 -6.09 -13.84
N GLY A 31 -22.85 -5.08 -14.57
CA GLY A 31 -24.27 -4.86 -14.78
C GLY A 31 -25.01 -4.20 -13.61
N LYS A 32 -24.37 -3.98 -12.46
CA LYS A 32 -24.96 -3.22 -11.34
C LYS A 32 -24.80 -1.72 -11.58
N LYS A 33 -25.73 -0.92 -11.07
CA LYS A 33 -25.64 0.56 -11.06
C LYS A 33 -25.36 1.14 -9.68
N ARG A 34 -25.71 0.39 -8.64
CA ARG A 34 -25.62 0.85 -7.26
C ARG A 34 -25.10 -0.24 -6.36
N PHE A 35 -24.16 0.12 -5.50
CA PHE A 35 -23.64 -0.76 -4.46
C PHE A 35 -23.11 0.05 -3.29
N PRO A 36 -23.15 -0.50 -2.07
CA PRO A 36 -22.52 0.12 -0.91
C PRO A 36 -21.01 -0.16 -0.90
N THR A 37 -20.24 0.68 -0.19
CA THR A 37 -18.83 0.37 0.11
C THR A 37 -18.69 -0.96 0.86
N ALA A 38 -17.49 -1.56 0.78
CA ALA A 38 -17.21 -2.90 1.31
C ALA A 38 -17.49 -3.01 2.81
N PRO A 39 -17.88 -4.20 3.33
CA PRO A 39 -18.19 -4.40 4.75
C PRO A 39 -17.11 -3.88 5.71
N TYR A 40 -15.85 -4.07 5.35
CA TYR A 40 -14.68 -3.59 6.10
C TYR A 40 -14.76 -2.08 6.43
N TYR A 41 -15.01 -1.22 5.44
CA TYR A 41 -15.08 0.23 5.66
C TYR A 41 -16.35 0.64 6.41
N ARG A 42 -17.46 -0.08 6.18
CA ARG A 42 -18.72 0.19 6.90
C ARG A 42 -18.61 -0.07 8.39
N GLN A 43 -17.87 -1.11 8.77
CA GLN A 43 -17.60 -1.43 10.17
C GLN A 43 -16.73 -0.35 10.84
N LYS A 44 -15.87 0.33 10.07
CA LYS A 44 -15.08 1.48 10.50
C LYS A 44 -15.84 2.83 10.44
N GLY A 45 -17.15 2.81 10.22
CA GLY A 45 -18.00 3.99 10.23
C GLY A 45 -18.22 4.65 8.87
N THR A 46 -17.54 4.20 7.81
CA THR A 46 -17.69 4.79 6.47
C THR A 46 -18.81 4.10 5.67
N LYS A 47 -19.94 4.79 5.50
CA LYS A 47 -21.13 4.26 4.80
C LYS A 47 -21.38 5.02 3.50
N ILE A 48 -20.58 4.73 2.48
CA ILE A 48 -20.73 5.32 1.14
C ILE A 48 -21.60 4.40 0.28
N PHE A 49 -22.48 5.00 -0.54
CA PHE A 49 -23.15 4.33 -1.64
C PHE A 49 -22.65 4.91 -2.96
N PHE A 50 -22.26 4.04 -3.86
CA PHE A 50 -21.91 4.40 -5.23
C PHE A 50 -23.16 4.27 -6.09
N ASP A 51 -23.46 5.30 -6.87
CA ASP A 51 -24.60 5.34 -7.78
C ASP A 51 -24.11 5.84 -9.15
N PHE A 52 -24.28 5.01 -10.17
CA PHE A 52 -23.80 5.25 -11.52
C PHE A 52 -24.99 5.39 -12.49
N SER A 53 -24.87 6.33 -13.44
CA SER A 53 -25.91 6.55 -14.46
C SER A 53 -26.12 5.34 -15.37
N SER A 54 -25.07 4.54 -15.58
CA SER A 54 -25.03 3.35 -16.42
C SER A 54 -24.55 2.12 -15.63
N PRO A 55 -24.92 0.89 -16.07
CA PRO A 55 -24.41 -0.33 -15.47
C PRO A 55 -22.90 -0.44 -15.59
N LEU A 56 -22.23 -0.97 -14.57
CA LEU A 56 -20.79 -1.18 -14.59
C LEU A 56 -20.39 -2.20 -15.65
N THR A 57 -19.33 -1.88 -16.39
CA THR A 57 -18.66 -2.80 -17.32
C THR A 57 -17.43 -3.42 -16.65
N GLN A 58 -16.91 -4.52 -17.20
CA GLN A 58 -15.64 -5.08 -16.74
C GLN A 58 -14.49 -4.07 -16.89
N GLU A 59 -14.41 -3.40 -18.04
CA GLU A 59 -13.40 -2.35 -18.27
C GLU A 59 -13.41 -1.24 -17.20
N PHE A 60 -14.60 -0.85 -16.75
CA PHE A 60 -14.72 0.12 -15.66
C PHE A 60 -14.18 -0.45 -14.35
N ILE A 61 -14.53 -1.69 -14.01
CA ILE A 61 -14.06 -2.37 -12.79
C ILE A 61 -12.54 -2.45 -12.79
N ASP A 62 -11.93 -2.88 -13.90
CA ASP A 62 -10.48 -3.01 -14.04
C ASP A 62 -9.79 -1.65 -13.84
N LYS A 63 -10.28 -0.60 -14.53
CA LYS A 63 -9.75 0.77 -14.38
C LYS A 63 -9.94 1.32 -12.97
N PHE A 64 -11.04 1.00 -12.31
CA PHE A 64 -11.31 1.45 -10.95
C PHE A 64 -10.38 0.74 -9.95
N ASN A 65 -10.11 -0.55 -10.15
CA ASN A 65 -9.14 -1.32 -9.38
C ASN A 65 -7.69 -0.82 -9.63
N ASP A 66 -7.35 -0.45 -10.86
CA ASP A 66 -6.07 0.20 -11.21
C ASP A 66 -5.88 1.53 -10.47
N LEU A 67 -6.91 2.39 -10.47
CA LEU A 67 -6.89 3.63 -9.69
C LEU A 67 -6.66 3.31 -8.20
N GLY A 68 -7.28 2.23 -7.74
CA GLY A 68 -7.09 1.79 -6.38
C GLY A 68 -5.67 1.35 -6.03
N HIS A 69 -5.04 0.63 -6.94
CA HIS A 69 -3.65 0.24 -6.83
C HIS A 69 -2.72 1.47 -6.89
N TRP A 70 -3.02 2.45 -7.74
CA TRP A 70 -2.29 3.71 -7.82
C TRP A 70 -2.34 4.49 -6.49
N ILE A 71 -3.48 4.48 -5.78
CA ILE A 71 -3.58 5.06 -4.42
C ILE A 71 -2.65 4.34 -3.45
N ASN A 72 -2.59 3.01 -3.50
CA ASN A 72 -1.68 2.22 -2.66
C ASN A 72 -0.20 2.57 -2.92
N GLN A 73 0.19 2.79 -4.17
CA GLN A 73 1.55 3.24 -4.53
C GLN A 73 1.84 4.64 -3.97
N ASN A 74 0.90 5.57 -4.07
CA ASN A 74 1.05 6.92 -3.51
C ASN A 74 1.21 6.88 -1.99
N PHE A 75 0.47 6.01 -1.31
CA PHE A 75 0.62 5.81 0.12
C PHE A 75 2.05 5.38 0.50
N ILE A 76 2.64 4.44 -0.24
CA ILE A 76 4.04 4.04 -0.07
C ILE A 76 5.00 5.22 -0.21
N LEU A 77 4.80 6.07 -1.23
CA LEU A 77 5.63 7.26 -1.43
C LEU A 77 5.49 8.23 -0.25
N ARG A 78 4.27 8.47 0.24
CA ARG A 78 4.00 9.34 1.39
C ARG A 78 4.60 8.81 2.68
N LEU A 79 4.46 7.51 2.94
CA LEU A 79 5.07 6.86 4.10
C LEU A 79 6.60 6.98 4.07
N PHE A 80 7.22 6.74 2.91
CA PHE A 80 8.66 6.94 2.74
C PHE A 80 9.06 8.38 3.05
N SER A 81 8.35 9.37 2.53
CA SER A 81 8.63 10.80 2.78
C SER A 81 8.52 11.19 4.26
N VAL A 82 7.59 10.59 5.01
CA VAL A 82 7.50 10.78 6.47
C VAL A 82 8.73 10.19 7.16
N MET A 83 9.17 8.99 6.79
CA MET A 83 10.37 8.37 7.37
C MET A 83 11.63 9.16 7.02
N GLU A 84 11.74 9.65 5.78
CA GLU A 84 12.90 10.39 5.27
C GLU A 84 13.02 11.78 5.91
N SER A 85 11.92 12.51 6.06
CA SER A 85 11.93 13.84 6.67
C SER A 85 12.34 13.82 8.16
N ASN A 86 12.19 12.67 8.81
CA ASN A 86 12.62 12.43 10.19
C ASN A 86 14.02 11.80 10.29
N GLY A 87 14.75 11.66 9.17
CA GLY A 87 16.13 11.16 9.16
C GLY A 87 16.27 9.66 9.42
N LEU A 88 15.19 8.88 9.28
CA LEU A 88 15.18 7.44 9.60
C LEU A 88 15.55 6.57 8.39
N ILE A 89 15.37 7.10 7.18
CA ILE A 89 15.66 6.42 5.92
C ILE A 89 16.08 7.45 4.87
N SER A 90 16.97 7.06 3.96
CA SER A 90 17.20 7.74 2.70
C SER A 90 17.89 6.76 1.74
N GLU A 91 18.23 7.22 0.54
CA GLU A 91 19.09 6.46 -0.38
C GLU A 91 20.52 6.25 0.17
N THR A 92 20.98 7.13 1.08
CA THR A 92 22.36 7.13 1.60
C THR A 92 22.47 6.72 3.06
N ILE A 93 21.36 6.72 3.82
CA ILE A 93 21.34 6.29 5.22
C ILE A 93 21.30 4.76 5.28
N CYS A 94 22.22 4.19 6.07
CA CYS A 94 22.21 2.76 6.39
C CYS A 94 21.07 2.46 7.38
N ILE A 95 20.19 1.54 7.01
CA ILE A 95 19.12 1.07 7.89
C ILE A 95 19.73 0.24 9.01
N ARG A 96 19.41 0.58 10.26
CA ARG A 96 19.87 -0.12 11.45
C ARG A 96 19.19 -1.49 11.56
N THR A 97 19.95 -2.55 11.28
CA THR A 97 19.42 -3.93 11.28
C THR A 97 19.17 -4.50 12.68
N ASP A 98 19.66 -3.83 13.72
CA ASP A 98 19.41 -4.17 15.13
C ASP A 98 18.03 -3.73 15.63
N ILE A 99 17.31 -2.90 14.85
CA ILE A 99 15.97 -2.41 15.22
C ILE A 99 14.89 -3.26 14.54
N ALA A 100 13.86 -3.65 15.30
CA ALA A 100 12.68 -4.30 14.77
C ALA A 100 11.93 -3.39 13.77
N GLY A 101 11.57 -3.94 12.61
CA GLY A 101 10.95 -3.19 11.51
C GLY A 101 11.93 -2.79 10.39
N HIS A 102 13.21 -3.13 10.51
CA HIS A 102 14.23 -2.78 9.51
C HIS A 102 14.00 -3.45 8.14
N GLU A 103 13.46 -4.67 8.11
CA GLU A 103 13.19 -5.40 6.87
C GLU A 103 12.06 -4.72 6.10
N GLU A 104 10.99 -4.32 6.78
CA GLU A 104 9.89 -3.54 6.24
C GLU A 104 10.36 -2.17 5.76
N LEU A 105 11.26 -1.53 6.49
CA LEU A 105 11.84 -0.27 6.09
C LEU A 105 12.67 -0.40 4.79
N ASP A 106 13.42 -1.50 4.64
CA ASP A 106 14.13 -1.77 3.38
C ASP A 106 13.17 -2.10 2.23
N ILE A 107 12.09 -2.84 2.49
CA ILE A 107 11.02 -3.06 1.50
C ILE A 107 10.39 -1.73 1.07
N LEU A 108 10.08 -0.84 2.02
CA LEU A 108 9.55 0.50 1.76
C LEU A 108 10.49 1.31 0.85
N ARG A 109 11.81 1.32 1.16
CA ARG A 109 12.82 1.99 0.33
C ARG A 109 12.82 1.48 -1.11
N ARG A 110 12.84 0.16 -1.28
CA ARG A 110 12.87 -0.49 -2.60
C ARG A 110 11.58 -0.22 -3.37
N LEU A 111 10.42 -0.31 -2.73
CA LEU A 111 9.14 0.04 -3.36
C LEU A 111 9.10 1.50 -3.79
N ARG A 112 9.55 2.45 -2.94
CA ARG A 112 9.67 3.86 -3.31
C ARG A 112 10.53 4.05 -4.55
N GLN A 113 11.68 3.38 -4.62
CA GLN A 113 12.56 3.47 -5.79
C GLN A 113 11.84 3.03 -7.08
N LYS A 114 11.05 1.94 -7.02
CA LYS A 114 10.30 1.43 -8.18
C LYS A 114 9.11 2.32 -8.57
N PHE A 115 8.45 2.96 -7.60
CA PHE A 115 7.28 3.81 -7.84
C PHE A 115 7.64 5.26 -8.22
N SER A 116 8.78 5.78 -7.78
CA SER A 116 9.19 7.17 -8.07
C SER A 116 10.05 7.33 -9.32
N HIS A 117 10.75 6.28 -9.75
CA HIS A 117 11.69 6.34 -10.89
C HIS A 117 11.36 5.35 -12.01
N GLY A 118 10.13 4.83 -12.05
CA GLY A 118 9.66 3.89 -13.07
C GLY A 118 8.15 3.96 -13.29
N SER A 119 7.60 3.05 -14.09
CA SER A 119 6.14 2.96 -14.32
C SER A 119 5.35 2.44 -13.12
N GLY A 120 6.04 2.05 -12.04
CA GLY A 120 5.47 1.33 -10.89
C GLY A 120 4.97 -0.09 -11.20
N ARG A 121 5.12 -0.56 -12.45
CA ARG A 121 4.72 -1.91 -12.85
C ARG A 121 5.79 -2.94 -12.53
N TYR A 122 5.31 -4.08 -12.05
CA TYR A 122 6.08 -5.30 -11.92
C TYR A 122 6.35 -5.89 -13.31
N ASP A 123 7.56 -6.43 -13.49
CA ASP A 123 7.97 -7.17 -14.68
C ASP A 123 8.80 -8.36 -14.20
N PRO A 124 8.31 -9.62 -14.36
CA PRO A 124 9.03 -10.81 -13.93
C PRO A 124 10.33 -11.06 -14.70
N ALA A 125 10.51 -10.45 -15.88
CA ALA A 125 11.74 -10.56 -16.66
C ALA A 125 12.88 -9.69 -16.09
N ASP A 126 12.57 -8.70 -15.26
CA ASP A 126 13.55 -7.90 -14.53
C ASP A 126 13.90 -8.59 -13.20
N PRO A 127 15.14 -9.11 -13.04
CA PRO A 127 15.52 -9.87 -11.85
C PRO A 127 15.40 -9.09 -10.54
N GLU A 128 15.62 -7.78 -10.55
CA GLU A 128 15.54 -6.94 -9.34
C GLU A 128 14.08 -6.70 -8.95
N LYS A 129 13.18 -6.54 -9.92
CA LYS A 129 11.74 -6.45 -9.65
C LYS A 129 11.20 -7.79 -9.14
N LYS A 130 11.62 -8.90 -9.75
CA LYS A 130 11.26 -10.26 -9.30
C LYS A 130 11.72 -10.50 -7.87
N LYS A 131 12.97 -10.17 -7.54
CA LYS A 131 13.51 -10.30 -6.19
C LYS A 131 12.72 -9.50 -5.15
N LEU A 132 12.33 -8.27 -5.49
CA LEU A 132 11.48 -7.47 -4.60
C LEU A 132 10.08 -8.08 -4.45
N TYR A 133 9.46 -8.52 -5.55
CA TYR A 133 8.17 -9.20 -5.54
C TYR A 133 8.20 -10.44 -4.63
N ASP A 134 9.15 -11.36 -4.87
CA ASP A 134 9.32 -12.59 -4.09
C ASP A 134 9.52 -12.30 -2.59
N ARG A 135 10.30 -11.24 -2.28
CA ARG A 135 10.50 -10.80 -0.90
C ARG A 135 9.22 -10.31 -0.26
N ILE A 136 8.39 -9.52 -0.94
CA ILE A 136 7.11 -9.04 -0.39
C ILE A 136 6.19 -10.24 -0.11
N VAL A 137 6.07 -11.15 -1.09
CA VAL A 137 5.25 -12.36 -0.94
C VAL A 137 5.71 -13.21 0.25
N SER A 138 7.00 -13.47 0.36
CA SER A 138 7.56 -14.27 1.46
C SER A 138 7.45 -13.56 2.81
N HIS A 139 7.76 -12.26 2.87
CA HIS A 139 7.81 -11.49 4.13
C HIS A 139 6.42 -11.32 4.74
N PHE A 140 5.42 -11.02 3.90
CA PHE A 140 4.04 -10.82 4.35
C PHE A 140 3.17 -12.07 4.25
N ASN A 141 3.78 -13.24 3.96
CA ASN A 141 3.11 -14.53 3.83
C ASN A 141 1.86 -14.47 2.93
N LEU A 142 2.04 -13.92 1.72
CA LEU A 142 0.98 -13.78 0.74
C LEU A 142 0.80 -15.07 -0.05
N ASP A 143 -0.44 -15.47 -0.34
CA ASP A 143 -0.71 -16.54 -1.31
C ASP A 143 -0.54 -15.96 -2.72
N PRO A 144 0.40 -16.48 -3.55
CA PRO A 144 0.58 -16.00 -4.92
C PRO A 144 -0.70 -16.10 -5.77
N ASN A 145 -1.59 -17.05 -5.46
CA ASN A 145 -2.85 -17.24 -6.19
C ASN A 145 -3.83 -16.07 -5.97
N ASP A 146 -3.78 -15.40 -4.82
CA ASP A 146 -4.63 -14.25 -4.51
C ASP A 146 -4.32 -13.03 -5.40
N TYR A 147 -3.16 -13.01 -6.06
CA TYR A 147 -2.67 -11.89 -6.87
C TYR A 147 -2.35 -12.29 -8.31
N ALA A 148 -2.72 -13.50 -8.73
CA ALA A 148 -2.48 -14.00 -10.07
C ALA A 148 -3.18 -13.16 -11.17
N GLU A 149 -4.31 -12.54 -10.83
CA GLU A 149 -5.09 -11.67 -11.74
C GLU A 149 -4.53 -10.23 -11.80
N GLU A 150 -3.59 -9.86 -10.92
CA GLU A 150 -2.96 -8.55 -10.89
C GLU A 150 -1.66 -8.51 -11.73
N GLU A 151 -1.72 -9.01 -12.96
CA GLU A 151 -0.57 -9.05 -13.86
C GLU A 151 0.11 -7.68 -13.98
N GLY A 152 1.44 -7.66 -13.81
CA GLY A 152 2.24 -6.45 -13.93
C GLY A 152 2.17 -5.50 -12.71
N LYS A 153 1.67 -5.94 -11.55
CA LYS A 153 1.65 -5.15 -10.30
C LYS A 153 2.43 -5.81 -9.17
N TYR A 154 2.92 -4.99 -8.22
CA TYR A 154 3.45 -5.51 -6.96
C TYR A 154 2.30 -5.84 -6.00
N PRO A 155 2.37 -6.90 -5.19
CA PRO A 155 1.28 -7.26 -4.30
C PRO A 155 1.34 -6.35 -3.06
N ILE A 156 0.57 -5.26 -3.09
CA ILE A 156 0.51 -4.26 -2.00
C ILE A 156 -0.92 -4.08 -1.46
N PRO A 157 -1.64 -5.15 -1.08
CA PRO A 157 -2.94 -5.06 -0.44
C PRO A 157 -2.86 -4.32 0.90
N ILE A 158 -3.93 -3.61 1.25
CA ILE A 158 -3.97 -2.75 2.44
C ILE A 158 -3.71 -3.55 3.72
N ASP A 159 -4.51 -4.59 3.95
CA ASP A 159 -4.55 -5.28 5.25
C ASP A 159 -3.40 -6.29 5.44
N ARG A 160 -2.77 -6.74 4.35
CA ARG A 160 -1.66 -7.71 4.42
C ARG A 160 -0.29 -7.09 4.25
N VAL A 161 -0.18 -5.94 3.58
CA VAL A 161 1.10 -5.29 3.32
C VAL A 161 1.13 -3.88 3.86
N LEU A 162 0.25 -2.98 3.42
CA LEU A 162 0.39 -1.55 3.74
C LEU A 162 0.25 -1.24 5.23
N ILE A 163 -0.74 -1.83 5.91
CA ILE A 163 -0.92 -1.65 7.36
C ILE A 163 0.26 -2.26 8.12
N PRO A 164 0.60 -3.57 7.95
CA PRO A 164 1.76 -4.15 8.63
C PRO A 164 3.07 -3.40 8.40
N LEU A 165 3.33 -2.97 7.15
CA LEU A 165 4.49 -2.16 6.77
C LEU A 165 4.53 -0.84 7.55
N SER A 166 3.39 -0.15 7.66
CA SER A 166 3.30 1.13 8.39
C SER A 166 3.48 0.96 9.88
N GLU A 167 2.93 -0.10 10.46
CA GLU A 167 3.13 -0.44 11.87
C GLU A 167 4.60 -0.77 12.16
N ALA A 168 5.27 -1.49 11.26
CA ALA A 168 6.70 -1.77 11.36
C ALA A 168 7.54 -0.50 11.27
N CYS A 169 7.22 0.41 10.34
CA CYS A 169 7.87 1.72 10.24
C CYS A 169 7.69 2.54 11.53
N ARG A 170 6.48 2.51 12.12
CA ARG A 170 6.20 3.17 13.40
C ARG A 170 7.02 2.59 14.54
N ARG A 171 7.09 1.26 14.65
CA ARG A 171 7.93 0.57 15.67
C ARG A 171 9.40 0.93 15.52
N TYR A 172 9.91 0.89 14.29
CA TYR A 172 11.27 1.26 13.98
C TYR A 172 11.57 2.71 14.38
N ALA A 173 10.68 3.65 14.03
CA ALA A 173 10.83 5.07 14.33
C ALA A 173 10.92 5.34 15.84
N LEU A 174 10.00 4.76 16.62
CA LEU A 174 9.97 4.90 18.07
C LEU A 174 11.24 4.34 18.73
N ALA A 175 11.71 3.18 18.27
CA ALA A 175 12.93 2.56 18.78
C ALA A 175 14.19 3.36 18.40
N ALA A 176 14.25 3.91 17.19
CA ALA A 176 15.37 4.72 16.73
C ALA A 176 15.49 6.04 17.50
N GLN A 177 14.36 6.67 17.84
CA GLN A 177 14.31 7.91 18.61
C GLN A 177 14.52 7.70 20.11
N GLY A 178 14.10 6.56 20.67
CA GLY A 178 14.32 6.21 22.08
C GLY A 178 15.73 5.67 22.39
N ALA A 179 16.51 5.32 21.35
CA ALA A 179 17.89 4.84 21.47
C ALA A 179 18.94 5.96 21.25
N ALA A 180 18.50 7.23 21.18
CA ALA A 180 19.33 8.42 21.00
C ALA A 180 19.58 9.15 22.33
#